data_AF-A0A919WDZ3-F1
#
_entry.id   AF-A0A919WDZ3-F1
#
_cell.length_a   1.000
_cell.length_b   1.000
_cell.length_c   1.000
_cell.angle_alpha   90.00
_cell.angle_beta   90.00
_cell.angle_gamma   90.00
#
_symmetry.space_group_name_H-M   'P 1'
#
loop_
_entity.id
_entity.type
_entity.pdbx_description
1 polymer ?
#
loop_
_entity_poly.entity_id
_entity_poly.type
_entity_poly.pdbx_seq_one_letter_code
_entity_poly.pdbx_strand_id
1 'polypeptide(L)' 'MTQETDQPNEFGFSGGATAPEPEPDTRSPEQVDGESIAVPAGDLTGSITHAIEEATDRDHDDS' A
#
# COMPACT_ATOMS: atom_id res chain seq x y z
N MET A 1 -32.80 -19.64 5.00
CA MET A 1 -31.41 -19.30 4.62
C MET A 1 -30.77 -18.75 5.87
N THR A 2 -29.71 -19.39 6.32
CA THR A 2 -29.02 -19.13 7.59
C THR A 2 -28.36 -17.76 7.56
N GLN A 3 -28.62 -16.97 8.58
CA GLN A 3 -27.97 -15.68 8.80
C GLN A 3 -26.56 -15.99 9.30
N GLU A 4 -25.59 -16.13 8.38
CA GLU A 4 -24.17 -16.16 8.75
C GLU A 4 -23.84 -14.81 9.38
N THR A 5 -23.47 -14.84 10.66
CA THR A 5 -23.20 -13.65 11.43
C THR A 5 -21.82 -13.11 11.05
N ASP A 6 -21.74 -11.86 10.61
CA ASP A 6 -20.50 -11.09 10.37
C ASP A 6 -19.71 -10.80 11.66
N GLN A 7 -19.60 -11.78 12.57
CA GLN A 7 -18.76 -11.66 13.75
C GLN A 7 -17.36 -12.15 13.42
N PRO A 8 -16.31 -11.36 13.70
CA PRO A 8 -14.94 -11.81 13.52
C PRO A 8 -14.71 -13.12 14.29
N ASN A 9 -14.00 -14.05 13.67
CA ASN A 9 -13.68 -15.34 14.28
C ASN A 9 -12.75 -15.09 15.47
N GLU A 10 -12.44 -16.14 16.23
CA GLU A 10 -11.55 -16.06 17.38
C GLU A 10 -10.15 -15.48 17.09
N PHE A 11 -9.77 -15.37 15.81
CA PHE A 11 -8.53 -14.72 15.33
C PHE A 11 -8.73 -13.26 14.89
N GLY A 12 -9.92 -12.68 15.04
CA GLY A 12 -10.21 -11.26 14.82
C GLY A 12 -10.59 -10.86 13.39
N PHE A 13 -10.73 -11.81 12.46
CA PHE A 13 -11.14 -11.52 11.07
C PHE A 13 -12.21 -12.48 10.59
N SER A 14 -13.44 -11.99 10.45
CA SER A 14 -14.46 -12.61 9.61
C SER A 14 -15.22 -11.51 8.91
N GLY A 15 -15.18 -11.54 7.60
CA GLY A 15 -15.98 -10.71 6.72
C GLY A 15 -15.49 -10.95 5.31
N GLY A 16 -16.42 -11.14 4.37
CA GLY A 16 -16.09 -10.95 2.96
C GLY A 16 -15.51 -9.54 2.74
N ALA A 17 -15.06 -9.24 1.52
CA ALA A 17 -14.62 -7.89 1.19
C ALA A 17 -15.65 -6.88 1.71
N THR A 18 -15.25 -6.02 2.66
CA THR A 18 -16.16 -5.03 3.27
C THR A 18 -16.39 -3.84 2.34
N ALA A 19 -15.57 -3.74 1.29
CA ALA A 19 -15.78 -2.79 0.22
C ALA A 19 -16.83 -3.34 -0.76
N PRO A 20 -17.68 -2.47 -1.32
CA PRO A 20 -18.50 -2.83 -2.47
C PRO A 20 -17.65 -3.44 -3.58
N GLU A 21 -18.23 -4.40 -4.30
CA GLU A 21 -17.64 -4.88 -5.55
C GLU A 21 -17.38 -3.66 -6.45
N PRO A 22 -16.15 -3.48 -6.96
CA PRO A 22 -15.89 -2.37 -7.86
C PRO A 22 -16.72 -2.53 -9.13
N GLU A 23 -17.25 -1.42 -9.65
CA GLU A 23 -17.91 -1.41 -10.94
C GLU A 23 -16.91 -1.89 -12.02
N PRO A 24 -17.33 -2.76 -12.95
CA PRO A 24 -16.47 -3.20 -14.05
C PRO A 24 -16.02 -1.97 -14.85
N ASP A 25 -14.71 -1.81 -15.01
CA ASP A 25 -14.19 -0.73 -15.84
C ASP A 25 -14.53 -1.03 -17.31
N THR A 26 -15.34 -0.19 -17.92
CA THR A 26 -15.77 -0.34 -19.32
C THR A 26 -14.79 0.29 -20.31
N ARG A 27 -13.75 0.97 -19.81
CA ARG A 27 -12.71 1.56 -20.66
C ARG A 27 -11.87 0.45 -21.28
N SER A 28 -11.45 0.65 -22.53
CA SER A 28 -10.54 -0.29 -23.18
C SER A 28 -9.17 -0.26 -22.47
N PRO A 29 -8.37 -1.34 -22.53
CA PRO A 29 -7.05 -1.37 -21.91
C PRO A 29 -6.14 -0.23 -22.36
N GLU A 30 -6.31 0.28 -23.58
CA GLU A 30 -5.57 1.43 -24.11
C GLU A 30 -6.03 2.77 -23.52
N GLN A 31 -7.24 2.81 -22.94
CA GLN A 31 -7.81 3.96 -22.22
C GLN A 31 -7.55 3.89 -20.71
N VAL A 32 -7.22 2.71 -20.19
CA VAL A 32 -6.73 2.52 -18.82
C VAL A 32 -5.24 2.77 -18.85
N ASP A 33 -4.81 3.98 -18.49
CA ASP A 33 -3.41 4.35 -18.42
C ASP A 33 -2.71 3.67 -17.23
N GLY A 34 -2.48 2.37 -17.39
CA GLY A 34 -1.79 1.55 -16.40
C GLY A 34 -0.34 2.00 -16.17
N GLU A 35 0.28 2.64 -17.16
CA GLU A 35 1.61 3.26 -17.01
C GLU A 35 1.56 4.49 -16.10
N SER A 36 0.51 5.32 -16.14
CA SER A 36 0.30 6.40 -15.14
C SER A 36 -0.01 5.90 -13.73
N ILE A 37 -0.47 4.66 -13.58
CA ILE A 37 -0.66 4.02 -12.27
C ILE A 37 0.64 3.40 -11.75
N ALA A 38 1.57 3.05 -12.65
CA ALA A 38 2.83 2.46 -12.26
C ALA A 38 3.60 3.45 -11.38
N VAL A 39 3.78 3.07 -10.11
CA VAL A 39 4.67 3.81 -9.22
C VAL A 39 6.06 3.75 -9.84
N PRO A 40 6.71 4.91 -10.10
CA PRO A 40 8.06 4.91 -10.62
C PRO A 40 8.94 4.04 -9.72
N ALA A 41 9.75 3.17 -10.32
CA ALA A 41 10.78 2.44 -9.59
C ALA A 41 11.86 3.44 -9.15
N GLY A 42 11.54 4.24 -8.13
CA GLY A 42 12.46 5.17 -7.51
C GLY A 42 13.53 4.41 -6.77
N ASP A 43 14.74 4.98 -6.72
CA ASP A 43 15.82 4.42 -5.91
C ASP A 43 15.54 4.64 -4.41
N LEU A 44 14.88 3.65 -3.81
CA LEU A 44 14.66 3.61 -2.37
C LEU A 44 15.97 3.48 -1.60
N THR A 45 17.00 2.87 -2.19
CA THR A 45 18.26 2.61 -1.49
C THR A 45 19.04 3.90 -1.26
N GLY A 46 19.14 4.77 -2.27
CA GLY A 46 19.75 6.08 -2.14
C GLY A 46 19.04 6.96 -1.09
N SER A 47 17.71 6.92 -1.05
CA SER A 47 16.93 7.69 -0.06
C SER A 47 17.18 7.21 1.38
N ILE A 48 17.28 5.88 1.57
CA ILE A 48 17.56 5.28 2.88
C ILE A 48 19.01 5.56 3.30
N THR A 49 19.97 5.40 2.40
CA THR A 49 21.39 5.67 2.66
C THR A 49 21.58 7.13 3.09
N HIS A 50 21.00 8.07 2.37
CA HIS A 50 21.10 9.50 2.70
C HIS A 50 20.53 9.81 4.09
N ALA A 51 19.38 9.23 4.45
CA ALA A 51 18.77 9.43 5.77
C ALA A 51 19.63 8.85 6.91
N ILE A 52 20.33 7.74 6.67
CA ILE A 52 21.25 7.13 7.64
C ILE A 52 22.50 8.00 7.83
N GLU A 53 23.09 8.49 6.73
CA GLU A 53 24.26 9.38 6.77
C GLU A 53 23.92 10.66 7.54
N GLU A 54 22.80 11.31 7.23
CA GLU A 54 22.39 12.54 7.90
C GLU A 54 22.10 12.36 9.39
N ALA A 55 21.55 11.21 9.80
CA ALA A 55 21.37 10.91 11.22
C ALA A 55 22.71 10.69 11.94
N THR A 56 23.66 9.99 11.29
CA THR A 56 24.96 9.65 11.89
C THR A 56 25.88 10.87 11.99
N ASP A 57 25.86 11.76 11.01
CA ASP A 57 26.66 13.00 11.02
C ASP A 57 26.19 13.97 12.11
N ARG A 58 24.88 14.04 12.38
CA ARG A 58 24.34 14.88 13.48
C ARG A 58 24.76 14.39 14.86
N ASP A 59 24.85 13.07 15.07
CA ASP A 59 25.34 12.50 16.33
C ASP A 59 26.85 12.76 16.55
N HIS A 60 27.61 12.98 15.48
CA HIS A 60 29.05 13.24 15.55
C HIS A 60 29.40 14.71 15.85
N ASP A 61 28.53 15.65 15.49
CA ASP A 61 28.74 17.10 15.70
C ASP A 61 28.40 17.55 17.14
N ASP A 62 27.62 16.75 17.89
CA ASP A 62 27.19 17.04 19.28
C ASP A 62 28.16 16.46 20.35
N SER A 63 29.34 15.94 19.97
CA SER A 63 30.32 15.26 20.86
C SER A 63 31.58 16.08 21.18
#